data_AF-A0A9E1XMM4-F1
#
_entry.id   AF-A0A9E1XMM4-F1
#
_cell.length_a   1.000
_cell.length_b   1.000
_cell.length_c   1.000
_cell.angle_alpha   90.00
_cell.angle_beta   90.00
_cell.angle_gamma   90.00
#
_symmetry.space_group_name_H-M   'P 1'
#
loop_
_entity.id
_entity.type
_entity.pdbx_description
1 polymer ?
#
loop_
_entity_poly.entity_id
_entity_poly.type
_entity_poly.pdbx_seq_one_letter_code
_entity_poly.pdbx_strand_id
1 'polypeptide(L)'
;MTRRASYSRCSACRSRRTRGDGTVAKKSLIVKSLKTPKFSTRRYTRCARCGRPRAYIRKFQLCRICFRELANTGQIPGVMKASW
;
A
#
# COMPACT_ATOMS: atom_id res chain seq x y z
N MET A 1 -45.55 4.40 24.48
CA MET A 1 -45.29 5.24 23.30
C MET A 1 -43.91 5.89 23.39
N THR A 2 -42.83 5.15 23.10
CA THR A 2 -41.53 5.73 22.74
C THR A 2 -40.93 4.81 21.68
N ARG A 3 -40.84 5.35 20.47
CA ARG A 3 -40.49 4.62 19.26
C ARG A 3 -39.04 4.14 19.38
N ARG A 4 -38.82 2.82 19.44
CA ARG A 4 -37.52 2.22 19.12
C ARG A 4 -37.23 2.58 17.68
N ALA A 5 -36.30 3.52 17.46
CA ALA A 5 -35.74 3.77 16.15
C ALA A 5 -34.98 2.52 15.72
N SER A 6 -35.69 1.65 15.01
CA SER A 6 -35.11 0.64 14.15
C SER A 6 -34.30 1.37 13.08
N TYR A 7 -33.07 1.76 13.41
CA TYR A 7 -32.05 1.91 12.40
C TYR A 7 -31.79 0.50 11.88
N SER A 8 -32.64 0.10 10.94
CA SER A 8 -32.33 -0.93 9.98
C SER A 8 -30.94 -0.58 9.48
N ARG A 9 -29.95 -1.36 9.89
CA ARG A 9 -28.72 -1.47 9.12
C ARG A 9 -29.20 -2.01 7.80
N CYS A 10 -29.55 -1.12 6.88
CA CYS A 10 -29.91 -1.50 5.54
C CYS A 10 -28.72 -2.31 5.03
N SER A 11 -28.96 -3.62 4.87
CA SER A 11 -27.98 -4.62 4.48
C SER A 11 -27.35 -4.27 3.12
N ALA A 12 -27.93 -3.32 2.39
CA ALA A 12 -27.43 -2.75 1.15
C ALA A 12 -26.31 -1.68 1.31
N CYS A 13 -26.04 -1.17 2.52
CA CYS A 13 -24.97 -0.17 2.73
C CYS A 13 -23.65 -0.75 3.28
N ARG A 14 -23.55 -2.06 3.53
CA ARG A 14 -22.29 -2.71 3.96
C ARG A 14 -21.61 -3.57 2.90
N SER A 15 -22.23 -3.77 1.74
CA SER A 15 -21.70 -4.62 0.67
C SER A 15 -21.05 -3.83 -0.49
N ARG A 16 -20.95 -2.50 -0.38
CA ARG A 16 -20.12 -1.68 -1.28
C ARG A 16 -18.76 -1.31 -0.66
N ARG A 17 -18.24 -2.14 0.25
CA ARG A 17 -16.79 -2.26 0.42
C ARG A 17 -16.30 -2.94 -0.85
N THR A 18 -15.88 -2.11 -1.79
CA THR A 18 -15.21 -2.50 -3.02
C THR A 18 -14.30 -3.68 -2.75
N ARG A 19 -14.70 -4.84 -3.29
CA ARG A 19 -13.76 -5.87 -3.72
C ARG A 19 -12.85 -5.18 -4.72
N GLY A 20 -11.66 -4.85 -4.26
CA GLY A 20 -10.54 -4.29 -4.99
C GLY A 20 -9.32 -4.77 -4.24
N ASP A 21 -8.96 -6.02 -4.53
CA ASP A 21 -7.63 -6.58 -4.42
C ASP A 21 -6.55 -5.67 -3.81
N GLY A 22 -5.87 -6.20 -2.80
CA GLY A 22 -4.62 -5.61 -2.37
C GLY A 22 -3.59 -5.56 -3.52
N THR A 23 -2.96 -4.40 -3.65
CA THR A 23 -1.49 -4.26 -3.74
C THR A 23 -0.76 -4.19 -5.10
N VAL A 24 -1.37 -3.80 -6.21
CA VAL A 24 -0.59 -3.39 -7.42
C VAL A 24 -0.93 -1.97 -7.89
N ALA A 25 0.11 -1.16 -8.10
CA ALA A 25 -0.04 0.21 -8.59
C ALA A 25 -0.49 0.25 -10.07
N LYS A 26 -1.27 1.28 -10.43
CA LYS A 26 -1.67 1.51 -11.84
C LYS A 26 -0.41 1.58 -12.72
N LYS A 27 -0.34 0.74 -13.76
CA LYS A 27 0.81 0.65 -14.69
C LYS A 27 1.18 2.01 -15.28
N SER A 28 0.19 2.82 -15.62
CA SER A 28 0.38 4.19 -16.13
C SER A 28 1.18 5.08 -15.17
N LEU A 29 0.96 4.94 -13.86
CA LEU A 29 1.68 5.72 -12.84
C LEU A 29 3.12 5.24 -12.64
N ILE A 30 3.38 3.95 -12.83
CA ILE A 30 4.74 3.40 -12.78
C ILE A 30 5.57 3.98 -13.94
N VAL A 31 5.05 3.90 -15.17
CA VAL A 31 5.70 4.45 -16.36
C VAL A 31 5.94 5.97 -16.21
N LYS A 32 4.96 6.71 -15.66
CA LYS A 32 5.13 8.15 -15.38
C LYS A 32 6.27 8.44 -14.40
N SER A 33 6.51 7.56 -13.45
CA SER A 33 7.56 7.73 -12.43
C SER A 33 8.98 7.44 -12.95
N LEU A 34 9.09 6.61 -13.98
CA LEU A 34 10.37 6.26 -14.62
C LEU A 34 10.84 7.38 -15.55
N LYS A 35 9.91 8.11 -16.16
CA LYS A 35 10.22 9.26 -17.01
C LYS A 35 10.83 10.40 -16.20
N THR A 36 11.78 11.10 -16.79
CA THR A 36 12.35 12.33 -16.22
C THR A 36 11.26 13.41 -16.16
N PRO A 37 10.90 13.91 -14.97
CA PRO A 37 9.92 14.97 -14.88
C PRO A 37 10.52 16.31 -15.32
N LYS A 38 9.68 17.20 -15.88
CA LYS A 38 10.07 18.58 -16.26
C LYS A 38 10.70 19.37 -15.10
N PHE A 39 10.24 19.11 -13.87
CA PHE A 39 10.76 19.75 -12.66
C PHE A 39 11.24 18.69 -11.67
N SER A 40 12.41 18.91 -11.08
CA SER A 40 13.05 18.00 -10.12
C SER A 40 12.16 17.71 -8.90
N THR A 41 11.41 18.70 -8.43
CA THR A 41 10.47 18.60 -7.29
C THR A 41 9.35 17.58 -7.48
N ARG A 42 9.01 17.22 -8.73
CA ARG A 42 7.95 16.26 -9.03
C ARG A 42 8.40 14.80 -8.89
N ARG A 43 9.69 14.55 -8.63
CA ARG A 43 10.20 13.19 -8.44
C ARG A 43 9.77 12.67 -7.08
N TYR A 44 9.12 11.50 -7.07
CA TYR A 44 8.80 10.80 -5.84
C TYR A 44 9.16 9.32 -5.97
N THR A 45 9.47 8.69 -4.83
CA THR A 45 9.91 7.30 -4.78
C THR A 45 8.74 6.34 -4.82
N ARG A 46 8.89 5.26 -5.59
CA ARG A 46 7.98 4.10 -5.60
C ARG A 46 8.74 2.83 -5.22
N CYS A 47 8.02 1.89 -4.61
CA CYS A 47 8.54 0.54 -4.36
C CYS A 47 8.94 -0.15 -5.67
N ALA A 48 10.11 -0.78 -5.71
CA ALA A 48 10.61 -1.52 -6.87
C ALA A 48 9.72 -2.73 -7.24
N ARG A 49 9.14 -3.42 -6.26
CA ARG A 49 8.35 -4.65 -6.47
C ARG A 49 6.89 -4.37 -6.83
N CYS A 50 6.21 -3.52 -6.07
CA CYS A 50 4.75 -3.31 -6.18
C CYS A 50 4.32 -1.92 -6.67
N GLY A 51 5.25 -0.96 -6.81
CA GLY A 51 4.94 0.39 -7.27
C GLY A 51 4.18 1.27 -6.27
N ARG A 52 4.07 0.85 -5.00
CA ARG A 52 3.41 1.63 -3.94
C ARG A 52 4.14 2.98 -3.73
N PRO A 53 3.44 4.13 -3.75
CA PRO A 53 4.07 5.46 -3.66
C PRO A 53 4.38 5.95 -2.23
N ARG A 54 3.98 5.22 -1.18
CA ARG A 54 4.12 5.64 0.23
C ARG A 54 4.77 4.55 1.07
N ALA A 55 5.25 4.96 2.25
CA ALA A 55 5.93 4.10 3.23
C ALA A 55 7.12 3.35 2.61
N TYR A 56 8.03 4.14 2.05
CA TYR A 56 9.18 3.69 1.28
C TYR A 56 10.45 3.73 2.12
N ILE A 57 11.14 2.60 2.21
CA ILE A 57 12.39 2.48 2.97
C ILE A 57 13.55 2.62 1.97
N ARG A 58 14.29 3.73 2.05
CA ARG A 58 15.34 4.07 1.07
C ARG A 58 16.49 3.06 1.02
N LYS A 59 16.87 2.47 2.16
CA LYS A 59 17.96 1.46 2.25
C LYS A 59 17.68 0.23 1.38
N PHE A 60 16.42 -0.24 1.37
CA PHE A 60 16.02 -1.46 0.68
C PHE A 60 15.23 -1.22 -0.61
N GLN A 61 14.91 0.05 -0.92
CA GLN A 61 14.11 0.44 -2.09
C GLN A 61 12.71 -0.23 -2.16
N LEU A 62 12.15 -0.59 -1.00
CA LEU A 62 10.90 -1.35 -0.86
C LEU A 62 9.85 -0.58 -0.05
N CYS A 63 8.58 -0.97 -0.21
CA CYS A 63 7.51 -0.51 0.69
C CYS A 63 7.47 -1.34 1.97
N ARG A 64 6.85 -0.82 3.03
CA ARG A 64 6.69 -1.52 4.32
C ARG A 64 6.07 -2.93 4.23
N ILE A 65 5.20 -3.19 3.26
CA ILE A 65 4.49 -4.48 3.14
C ILE A 65 5.41 -5.51 2.50
N CYS A 66 5.96 -5.19 1.32
CA CYS A 66 6.91 -6.06 0.66
C CYS A 66 8.16 -6.28 1.52
N PHE A 67 8.59 -5.27 2.28
CA PHE A 67 9.67 -5.42 3.26
C PHE A 67 9.32 -6.49 4.30
N ARG A 68 8.12 -6.45 4.88
CA ARG A 68 7.68 -7.45 5.87
C ARG A 68 7.58 -8.86 5.29
N GLU A 69 7.05 -8.99 4.07
CA GLU A 69 6.96 -10.29 3.38
C GLU A 69 8.35 -10.88 3.09
N LEU A 70 9.28 -10.05 2.62
CA LEU A 70 10.64 -10.45 2.30
C LEU A 70 11.47 -10.74 3.56
N ALA A 71 11.27 -9.96 4.62
CA ALA A 71 11.90 -10.21 5.92
C ALA A 71 11.38 -11.51 6.56
N ASN A 72 10.08 -11.79 6.47
CA ASN A 72 9.50 -13.03 6.98
C ASN A 72 9.97 -14.27 6.20
N THR A 73 10.19 -14.13 4.89
CA THR A 73 10.71 -15.22 4.04
C THR A 73 12.24 -15.35 4.10
N GLY A 74 12.94 -14.46 4.81
CA GLY A 74 14.40 -14.50 4.95
C GLY A 74 15.17 -14.07 3.70
N GLN A 75 14.53 -13.39 2.73
CA GLN A 75 15.18 -12.95 1.48
C GLN A 75 16.05 -11.70 1.67
N ILE A 76 15.87 -10.96 2.77
CA ILE A 76 16.68 -9.78 3.08
C ILE A 76 17.77 -10.19 4.07
N PRO A 77 19.06 -10.18 3.67
CA PRO A 77 20.15 -10.54 4.56
C PRO A 77 20.30 -9.51 5.69
N GLY A 78 20.63 -9.98 6.89
CA GLY A 78 20.92 -9.13 8.05
C GLY A 78 19.68 -8.52 8.73
N VAL A 79 18.46 -8.90 8.34
CA VAL A 79 17.23 -8.49 9.02
C VAL A 79 16.73 -9.63 9.90
N MET A 80 16.72 -9.40 11.22
CA MET A 80 16.13 -10.29 12.21
C MET A 80 14.92 -9.62 12.87
N LYS A 81 14.03 -10.41 13.47
CA LYS A 81 12.97 -9.87 14.33
C LYS A 81 13.63 -9.24 15.56
N ALA A 82 13.33 -7.97 15.83
CA ALA A 82 13.79 -7.29 17.02
C ALA A 82 12.94 -7.71 18.23
N SER A 83 13.59 -8.09 19.32
CA SER A 83 13.00 -8.31 20.64
C SER A 83 13.84 -7.54 21.65
N TRP A 84 13.18 -6.77 22.51
CA TRP A 84 13.76 -6.14 23.69
C TRP A 84 13.00 -6.61 24.92
#